data_AF-A0A813KKS9-F1
#
_entry.id   AF-A0A813KKS9-F1
#
_cell.length_a   1.000
_cell.length_b   1.000
_cell.length_c   1.000
_cell.angle_alpha   90.00
_cell.angle_beta   90.00
_cell.angle_gamma   90.00
#
_symmetry.space_group_name_H-M   'P 1'
#
loop_
_entity.id
_entity.type
_entity.pdbx_description
1 polymer ?
#
loop_
_entity_poly.entity_id
_entity_poly.type
_entity_poly.pdbx_seq_one_letter_code
_entity_poly.pdbx_strand_id
1 'polypeptide(L)'
;MGRRGPWGVAPLLLVLLTFWPEAMAQKEAVMKVAQHVCCTARGPLRKDVLATLPEAYNHSAIREVECVGIDGVEHIKRMGTACSYCLCLFDDGADFRTAPDCCSLNNFGTPGMDFRTGYPICQKYKATYNLASNTVRSCELRYDLYPFLAAASPQLPGLAHGALLAATVLAATAAALSQSGAYSD
;
A
#
# COMPACT_ATOMS: atom_id res chain seq x y z
N MET A 1 -78.45 -13.58 23.42
CA MET A 1 -77.67 -12.33 23.36
C MET A 1 -76.25 -12.67 22.95
N GLY A 2 -75.89 -12.36 21.71
CA GLY A 2 -74.58 -12.63 21.16
C GLY A 2 -74.12 -11.48 20.27
N ARG A 3 -72.86 -11.08 20.41
CA ARG A 3 -72.01 -10.31 19.48
C ARG A 3 -70.58 -10.70 19.85
N ARG A 4 -69.88 -11.56 19.08
CA ARG A 4 -69.10 -11.32 17.85
C ARG A 4 -68.05 -10.20 17.94
N GLY A 5 -66.78 -10.62 18.11
CA GLY A 5 -65.55 -10.10 17.47
C GLY A 5 -64.97 -8.75 17.92
N PRO A 6 -63.70 -8.41 17.58
CA PRO A 6 -62.83 -9.06 16.60
C PRO A 6 -61.45 -9.53 17.13
N TRP A 7 -60.86 -10.40 16.32
CA TRP A 7 -59.51 -10.94 16.43
C TRP A 7 -58.50 -9.87 16.04
N GLY A 8 -57.62 -9.51 16.97
CA GLY A 8 -56.45 -8.68 16.70
C GLY A 8 -55.31 -9.53 16.17
N VAL A 9 -55.27 -9.71 14.84
CA VAL A 9 -54.08 -10.15 14.11
C VAL A 9 -53.03 -9.05 14.21
N ALA A 10 -52.07 -9.20 15.11
CA ALA A 10 -50.85 -8.39 15.10
C ALA A 10 -49.87 -8.98 14.07
N PRO A 11 -49.33 -8.16 13.16
CA PRO A 11 -48.75 -8.62 11.91
C PRO A 11 -47.31 -9.13 12.11
N LEU A 12 -47.02 -10.26 11.44
CA LEU A 12 -45.68 -10.63 10.99
C LEU A 12 -45.10 -9.48 10.17
N LEU A 13 -44.37 -8.54 10.79
CA LEU A 13 -43.72 -7.45 10.05
C LEU A 13 -42.48 -6.90 10.76
N LEU A 14 -41.74 -7.77 11.45
CA LEU A 14 -40.49 -7.39 12.14
C LEU A 14 -39.42 -8.50 12.11
N VAL A 15 -39.35 -9.27 11.03
CA VAL A 15 -38.27 -10.26 10.79
C VAL A 15 -37.69 -10.11 9.38
N LEU A 16 -37.63 -8.87 8.86
CA LEU A 16 -37.06 -8.59 7.53
C LEU A 16 -36.02 -7.46 7.51
N LEU A 17 -35.52 -7.01 8.68
CA LEU A 17 -34.46 -5.99 8.76
C LEU A 17 -33.15 -6.50 9.38
N THR A 18 -33.01 -7.80 9.66
CA THR A 18 -31.73 -8.39 10.09
C THR A 18 -30.97 -9.10 8.98
N PHE A 19 -31.46 -9.08 7.75
CA PHE A 19 -30.68 -9.47 6.57
C PHE A 19 -30.00 -8.22 5.99
N TRP A 20 -29.10 -7.65 6.78
CA TRP A 20 -28.10 -6.71 6.30
C TRP A 20 -27.26 -7.46 5.25
N PRO A 21 -27.14 -6.97 4.00
CA PRO A 21 -26.38 -7.68 3.00
C PRO A 21 -24.89 -7.51 3.33
N GLU A 22 -24.30 -8.51 4.00
CA GLU A 22 -22.85 -8.76 4.04
C GLU A 22 -22.30 -9.20 2.67
N ALA A 23 -23.04 -8.97 1.59
CA ALA A 23 -22.77 -9.52 0.26
C ALA A 23 -21.93 -8.62 -0.66
N MET A 24 -21.48 -7.43 -0.25
CA MET A 24 -20.82 -6.49 -1.18
C MET A 24 -19.58 -5.82 -0.61
N ALA A 25 -18.73 -6.58 0.09
CA ALA A 25 -17.35 -6.19 0.31
C ALA A 25 -16.37 -7.30 -0.09
N GLN A 26 -16.69 -8.07 -1.13
CA GLN A 26 -15.64 -8.67 -1.97
C GLN A 26 -15.00 -7.55 -2.79
N LYS A 27 -14.30 -6.66 -2.10
CA LYS A 27 -13.29 -5.80 -2.70
C LYS A 27 -12.30 -6.81 -3.25
N GLU A 28 -12.30 -6.99 -4.58
CA GLU A 28 -11.38 -7.91 -5.27
C GLU A 28 -10.03 -7.78 -4.59
N ALA A 29 -9.63 -8.85 -3.90
CA ALA A 29 -8.32 -8.91 -3.29
C ALA A 29 -7.37 -8.97 -4.47
N VAL A 30 -7.03 -7.80 -5.03
CA VAL A 30 -5.95 -7.61 -5.98
C VAL A 30 -4.80 -8.35 -5.34
N MET A 31 -4.45 -9.51 -5.89
CA MET A 31 -3.45 -10.39 -5.30
C MET A 31 -2.17 -9.59 -5.26
N LYS A 32 -1.85 -9.02 -4.08
CA LYS A 32 -0.62 -8.27 -3.87
C LYS A 32 0.50 -9.27 -4.04
N VAL A 33 1.25 -9.19 -5.12
CA VAL A 33 2.40 -10.07 -5.35
C VAL A 33 3.31 -9.99 -4.13
N ALA A 34 3.84 -11.13 -3.70
CA ALA A 34 4.65 -11.20 -2.50
C ALA A 34 5.95 -10.42 -2.67
N GLN A 35 6.05 -9.30 -1.96
CA GLN A 35 7.22 -8.44 -1.96
C GLN A 35 8.14 -8.89 -0.83
N HIS A 36 9.39 -9.21 -1.16
CA HIS A 36 10.41 -9.63 -0.20
C HIS A 36 11.72 -8.91 -0.48
N VAL A 37 12.54 -8.73 0.55
CA VAL A 37 13.93 -8.29 0.43
C VAL A 37 14.81 -9.46 0.82
N CYS A 38 15.82 -9.77 0.02
CA CYS A 38 16.82 -10.76 0.37
C CYS A 38 18.23 -10.18 0.29
N CYS A 39 19.04 -10.47 1.29
CA CYS A 39 20.48 -10.23 1.26
C CYS A 39 21.19 -11.49 0.77
N THR A 40 21.94 -11.36 -0.32
CA THR A 40 22.71 -12.46 -0.93
C THR A 40 24.17 -12.03 -1.09
N ALA A 41 25.09 -12.96 -1.34
CA ALA A 41 26.47 -12.64 -1.68
C ALA A 41 27.04 -13.58 -2.74
N ARG A 42 27.77 -13.03 -3.72
CA ARG A 42 28.48 -13.83 -4.74
C ARG A 42 29.83 -14.38 -4.25
N GLY A 43 30.37 -13.78 -3.20
CA GLY A 43 31.71 -14.07 -2.69
C GLY A 43 31.84 -13.69 -1.21
N PRO A 44 33.01 -13.96 -0.60
CA PRO A 44 33.22 -13.78 0.84
C PRO A 44 33.55 -12.34 1.23
N LEU A 45 33.71 -11.44 0.26
CA LEU A 45 34.10 -10.07 0.55
C LEU A 45 32.85 -9.21 0.66
N ARG A 46 32.96 -8.15 1.46
CA ARG A 46 31.92 -7.12 1.59
C ARG A 46 31.46 -6.57 0.24
N LYS A 47 32.36 -6.57 -0.75
CA LYS A 47 32.07 -6.08 -2.09
C LYS A 47 31.16 -6.99 -2.92
N ASP A 48 31.00 -8.24 -2.50
CA ASP A 48 30.21 -9.23 -3.21
C ASP A 48 28.77 -9.31 -2.68
N VAL A 49 28.41 -8.44 -1.73
CA VAL A 49 27.07 -8.36 -1.13
C VAL A 49 26.09 -7.73 -2.10
N LEU A 50 24.94 -8.38 -2.25
CA LEU A 50 23.84 -7.98 -3.10
C LEU A 50 22.56 -7.82 -2.27
N ALA A 51 21.71 -6.90 -2.71
CA ALA A 51 20.33 -6.81 -2.25
C ALA A 51 19.39 -7.18 -3.38
N THR A 52 18.42 -8.03 -3.08
CA THR A 52 17.40 -8.48 -4.02
C THR A 52 16.08 -7.84 -3.64
N LEU A 53 15.46 -7.11 -4.57
CA LEU A 53 14.29 -6.26 -4.34
C LEU A 53 13.24 -6.48 -5.44
N PRO A 54 11.94 -6.32 -5.16
CA PRO A 54 10.92 -6.33 -6.20
C PRO A 54 11.07 -5.10 -7.10
N GLU A 55 10.85 -5.26 -8.41
CA GLU A 55 10.83 -4.11 -9.30
C GLU A 55 9.65 -3.17 -9.01
N ALA A 56 9.87 -1.87 -9.18
CA ALA A 56 8.87 -0.86 -8.87
C ALA A 56 7.62 -0.95 -9.77
N TYR A 57 7.82 -1.30 -11.05
CA TYR A 57 6.76 -1.34 -12.07
C TYR A 57 6.40 -2.76 -12.53
N ASN A 58 7.20 -3.76 -12.16
CA ASN A 58 6.96 -5.15 -12.51
C ASN A 58 6.95 -6.02 -11.26
N HIS A 59 5.75 -6.24 -10.72
CA HIS A 59 5.59 -6.90 -9.43
C HIS A 59 6.03 -8.37 -9.40
N SER A 60 6.21 -9.01 -10.55
CA SER A 60 6.77 -10.37 -10.65
C SER A 60 8.27 -10.39 -10.93
N ALA A 61 8.87 -9.26 -11.33
CA ALA A 61 10.30 -9.19 -11.56
C ALA A 61 11.06 -8.89 -10.26
N ILE A 62 12.20 -9.56 -10.15
CA ILE A 62 13.16 -9.42 -9.07
C ILE A 62 14.38 -8.71 -9.64
N ARG A 63 14.81 -7.65 -8.97
CA ARG A 63 16.03 -6.91 -9.30
C ARG A 63 17.11 -7.22 -8.28
N GLU A 64 18.25 -7.68 -8.77
CA GLU A 64 19.49 -7.73 -8.00
C GLU A 64 20.19 -6.37 -8.07
N VAL A 65 20.70 -5.93 -6.93
CA VAL A 65 21.42 -4.67 -6.78
C VAL A 65 22.76 -4.96 -6.13
N GLU A 66 23.83 -4.55 -6.80
CA GLU A 66 25.18 -4.61 -6.24
C GLU A 66 25.33 -3.49 -5.20
N CYS A 67 25.65 -3.86 -3.97
CA CYS A 67 25.71 -2.89 -2.87
C CYS A 67 27.02 -2.10 -2.82
N VAL A 68 27.98 -2.47 -3.67
CA VAL A 68 29.21 -1.71 -3.89
C VAL A 68 28.94 -0.57 -4.83
N GLY A 69 29.29 0.64 -4.40
CA GLY A 69 29.13 1.84 -5.21
C GLY A 69 27.82 2.59 -4.97
N ILE A 70 26.98 2.12 -4.05
CA ILE A 70 25.92 2.97 -3.50
C ILE A 70 26.58 3.98 -2.56
N ASP A 71 26.63 5.23 -2.99
CA ASP A 71 27.17 6.35 -2.25
C ASP A 71 26.21 7.55 -2.21
N GLY A 72 26.50 8.50 -1.31
CA GLY A 72 25.81 9.78 -1.21
C GLY A 72 24.29 9.67 -1.08
N VAL A 73 23.59 10.20 -2.09
CA VAL A 73 22.12 10.35 -2.14
C VAL A 73 21.42 9.01 -2.45
N GLU A 74 22.15 7.97 -2.80
CA GLU A 74 21.53 6.67 -3.08
C GLU A 74 21.07 5.97 -1.79
N HIS A 75 21.67 6.29 -0.63
CA HIS A 75 21.37 5.74 0.70
C HIS A 75 20.05 6.21 1.31
N ILE A 76 19.48 7.30 0.79
CA ILE A 76 18.03 7.50 0.87
C ILE A 76 17.41 6.48 -0.10
N LYS A 77 16.45 6.69 -0.98
CA LYS A 77 15.94 5.65 -1.94
C LYS A 77 15.71 4.19 -1.39
N ARG A 78 15.15 3.32 -2.22
CA ARG A 78 14.88 1.92 -1.80
C ARG A 78 16.09 1.02 -1.91
N MET A 79 16.85 1.20 -2.99
CA MET A 79 18.01 0.36 -3.28
C MET A 79 19.12 0.60 -2.26
N GLY A 80 19.43 1.86 -1.95
CA GLY A 80 20.48 2.16 -0.99
C GLY A 80 20.10 1.80 0.44
N THR A 81 18.84 1.96 0.86
CA THR A 81 18.41 1.51 2.19
C THR A 81 18.48 -0.02 2.33
N ALA A 82 18.07 -0.78 1.32
CA ALA A 82 18.22 -2.24 1.32
C ALA A 82 19.69 -2.67 1.35
N CYS A 83 20.54 -2.02 0.57
CA CYS A 83 21.98 -2.32 0.56
C CYS A 83 22.68 -1.93 1.86
N SER A 84 22.38 -0.76 2.43
CA SER A 84 22.89 -0.37 3.75
C SER A 84 22.50 -1.37 4.83
N TYR A 85 21.28 -1.88 4.78
CA TYR A 85 20.81 -2.94 5.66
C TYR A 85 21.61 -4.24 5.47
N CYS A 86 21.71 -4.76 4.24
CA CYS A 86 22.44 -6.00 3.96
C CYS A 86 23.93 -5.89 4.30
N LEU A 87 24.56 -4.76 4.00
CA LEU A 87 25.96 -4.52 4.35
C LEU A 87 26.16 -4.46 5.87
N CYS A 88 25.24 -3.84 6.61
CA CYS A 88 25.29 -3.82 8.07
C CYS A 88 25.23 -5.25 8.66
N LEU A 89 24.31 -6.06 8.17
CA LEU A 89 24.19 -7.47 8.59
C LEU A 89 25.45 -8.28 8.24
N PHE A 90 25.98 -8.11 7.03
CA PHE A 90 27.22 -8.76 6.59
C PHE A 90 28.41 -8.37 7.48
N ASP A 91 28.55 -7.07 7.76
CA ASP A 91 29.62 -6.53 8.59
C ASP A 91 29.51 -7.06 10.05
N ASP A 92 28.34 -7.59 10.47
CA ASP A 92 28.14 -8.30 11.75
C ASP A 92 28.32 -9.82 11.69
N GLY A 93 28.75 -10.34 10.54
CA GLY A 93 29.10 -11.75 10.36
C GLY A 93 27.99 -12.61 9.77
N ALA A 94 26.94 -12.03 9.19
CA ALA A 94 25.95 -12.80 8.44
C ALA A 94 26.57 -13.46 7.19
N ASP A 95 26.38 -14.77 7.04
CA ASP A 95 26.85 -15.52 5.87
C ASP A 95 25.74 -15.72 4.82
N PHE A 96 25.65 -14.76 3.90
CA PHE A 96 24.66 -14.77 2.83
C PHE A 96 24.93 -15.75 1.70
N ARG A 97 26.12 -16.39 1.66
CA ARG A 97 26.43 -17.39 0.64
C ARG A 97 25.76 -18.72 0.96
N THR A 98 25.76 -19.06 2.24
CA THR A 98 25.17 -20.31 2.73
C THR A 98 23.70 -20.14 3.06
N ALA A 99 23.33 -19.00 3.66
CA ALA A 99 21.97 -18.72 4.09
C ALA A 99 21.56 -17.27 3.74
N PRO A 100 20.92 -17.06 2.58
CA PRO A 100 20.32 -15.77 2.26
C PRO A 100 19.37 -15.30 3.37
N ASP A 101 19.50 -14.03 3.79
CA ASP A 101 18.61 -13.45 4.78
C ASP A 101 17.44 -12.76 4.06
N CYS A 102 16.29 -13.44 4.04
CA CYS A 102 15.09 -12.99 3.35
C CYS A 102 13.99 -12.61 4.35
N CYS A 103 13.27 -11.52 4.07
CA CYS A 103 12.09 -11.13 4.83
C CYS A 103 10.98 -10.59 3.93
N SER A 104 9.73 -10.75 4.37
CA SER A 104 8.55 -10.24 3.66
C SER A 104 8.30 -8.77 3.99
N LEU A 105 8.09 -7.97 2.96
CA LEU A 105 7.67 -6.58 3.08
C LEU A 105 6.17 -6.44 3.35
N ASN A 106 5.42 -7.54 3.29
CA ASN A 106 4.02 -7.55 3.67
C ASN A 106 3.91 -7.30 5.19
N ASN A 107 3.17 -6.27 5.59
CA ASN A 107 3.08 -5.81 6.98
C ASN A 107 4.41 -5.35 7.60
N PHE A 108 5.30 -4.78 6.77
CA PHE A 108 6.60 -4.22 7.17
C PHE A 108 6.56 -3.47 8.52
N GLY A 109 7.52 -3.79 9.40
CA GLY A 109 7.65 -3.20 10.73
C GLY A 109 6.84 -3.90 11.84
N THR A 110 5.97 -4.86 11.48
CA THR A 110 5.24 -5.67 12.46
C THR A 110 5.95 -7.02 12.66
N PRO A 111 6.24 -7.44 13.90
CA PRO A 111 6.77 -8.79 14.17
C PRO A 111 5.81 -9.88 13.68
N GLY A 112 6.34 -10.94 13.07
CA GLY A 112 5.55 -12.10 12.66
C GLY A 112 6.12 -12.82 11.44
N MET A 113 5.30 -13.71 10.87
CA MET A 113 5.61 -14.49 9.68
C MET A 113 4.58 -14.19 8.60
N ASP A 114 5.02 -14.09 7.35
CA ASP A 114 4.13 -14.04 6.19
C ASP A 114 3.73 -15.46 5.80
N PHE A 115 2.52 -15.88 6.19
CA PHE A 115 2.01 -17.24 5.96
C PHE A 115 2.01 -17.68 4.49
N ARG A 116 2.01 -16.73 3.55
CA ARG A 116 2.02 -17.06 2.12
C ARG A 116 3.40 -17.45 1.62
N THR A 117 4.45 -16.79 2.12
CA THR A 117 5.83 -17.04 1.66
C THR A 117 6.63 -17.89 2.63
N GLY A 118 6.21 -17.97 3.90
CA GLY A 118 6.98 -18.59 4.97
C GLY A 118 8.14 -17.73 5.46
N TYR A 119 8.32 -16.51 4.94
CA TYR A 119 9.38 -15.61 5.39
C TYR A 119 8.96 -14.81 6.62
N PRO A 120 9.89 -14.48 7.52
CA PRO A 120 9.62 -13.52 8.58
C PRO A 120 9.27 -12.16 7.99
N ILE A 121 8.39 -11.41 8.66
CA ILE A 121 8.09 -10.04 8.26
C ILE A 121 9.31 -9.16 8.55
N CYS A 122 9.71 -8.35 7.56
CA CYS A 122 10.82 -7.42 7.69
C CYS A 122 10.57 -6.45 8.84
N GLN A 123 11.49 -6.42 9.80
CA GLN A 123 11.51 -5.42 10.85
C GLN A 123 12.22 -4.16 10.37
N LYS A 124 11.80 -3.00 10.88
CA LYS A 124 12.48 -1.72 10.58
C LYS A 124 13.90 -1.69 11.14
N TYR A 125 14.09 -2.36 12.27
CA TYR A 125 15.35 -2.45 12.98
C TYR A 125 15.60 -3.92 13.32
N LYS A 126 16.73 -4.46 12.87
CA LYS A 126 17.18 -5.81 13.26
C LYS A 126 18.39 -5.65 14.17
N ALA A 127 18.23 -6.03 15.44
CA ALA A 127 19.34 -6.07 16.37
C ALA A 127 20.29 -7.21 15.97
N THR A 128 21.58 -6.88 15.89
CA THR A 128 22.64 -7.78 15.52
C THR A 128 23.77 -7.71 16.53
N TYR A 129 24.48 -8.82 16.67
CA TYR A 129 25.61 -8.93 17.58
C TYR A 129 26.83 -9.40 16.80
N ASN A 130 27.84 -8.54 16.78
CA ASN A 130 29.09 -8.83 16.12
C ASN A 130 30.01 -9.58 17.08
N LEU A 131 30.28 -10.85 16.77
CA LEU A 131 31.13 -11.71 17.61
C LEU A 131 32.60 -11.30 17.59
N ALA A 132 33.08 -10.68 16.51
CA ALA A 132 34.47 -10.27 16.38
C ALA A 132 34.78 -9.01 17.20
N SER A 133 33.86 -8.04 17.22
CA SER A 133 34.03 -6.79 17.99
C SER A 133 33.36 -6.81 19.36
N ASN A 134 32.54 -7.82 19.66
CA ASN A 134 31.71 -7.88 20.87
C ASN A 134 30.78 -6.66 21.03
N THR A 135 30.21 -6.17 19.93
CA THR A 135 29.32 -5.01 19.92
C THR A 135 27.92 -5.39 19.44
N VAL A 136 26.91 -4.85 20.11
CA VAL A 136 25.51 -4.92 19.65
C VAL A 136 25.20 -3.66 18.86
N ARG A 137 24.63 -3.80 17.66
CA ARG A 137 24.08 -2.68 16.90
C ARG A 137 22.74 -3.04 16.29
N SER A 138 22.10 -2.07 15.65
CA SER A 138 20.83 -2.24 14.96
C SER A 138 20.99 -1.89 13.49
N CYS A 139 20.71 -2.85 12.62
CA CYS A 139 20.67 -2.64 11.18
C CYS A 139 19.28 -2.14 10.79
N GLU A 140 19.23 -0.95 10.21
CA GLU A 140 17.99 -0.27 9.85
C GLU A 140 17.60 -0.54 8.39
N LEU A 141 16.34 -0.90 8.17
CA LEU A 141 15.71 -1.00 6.86
C LEU A 141 14.63 0.07 6.76
N ARG A 142 14.76 1.05 5.85
CA ARG A 142 13.81 2.16 5.68
C ARG A 142 12.95 2.01 4.42
N TYR A 143 12.24 0.89 4.33
CA TYR A 143 11.46 0.58 3.13
C TYR A 143 10.10 1.32 3.09
N ASP A 144 9.57 1.67 4.26
CA ASP A 144 8.33 2.43 4.49
C ASP A 144 8.36 3.86 3.96
N LEU A 145 9.55 4.50 3.97
CA LEU A 145 9.70 5.91 3.62
C LEU A 145 9.56 6.22 2.14
N TYR A 146 9.54 5.20 1.28
CA TYR A 146 9.45 5.38 -0.16
C TYR A 146 8.16 4.74 -0.65
N PRO A 147 7.15 5.52 -1.09
CA PRO A 147 5.93 4.94 -1.63
C PRO A 147 6.26 4.10 -2.86
N PHE A 148 5.61 2.94 -3.00
CA PHE A 148 5.45 2.38 -4.33
C PHE A 148 4.45 3.34 -4.91
N LEU A 149 4.87 4.26 -5.77
CA LEU A 149 3.90 4.94 -6.61
C LEU A 149 3.16 3.81 -7.31
N ALA A 150 1.99 3.48 -6.78
CA ALA A 150 1.22 2.35 -7.24
C ALA A 150 0.99 2.60 -8.72
N ALA A 151 1.39 1.67 -9.57
CA ALA A 151 1.02 1.65 -10.98
C ALA A 151 -0.50 1.38 -11.16
N ALA A 152 -1.33 1.74 -10.18
CA ALA A 152 -2.76 1.60 -10.18
C ALA A 152 -3.39 2.98 -10.36
N SER A 153 -3.87 3.16 -11.59
CA SER A 153 -4.61 4.28 -12.14
C SER A 153 -3.74 5.46 -12.57
N PRO A 154 -3.48 5.64 -13.89
CA PRO A 154 -3.55 7.00 -14.39
C PRO A 154 -4.89 7.54 -13.89
N GLN A 155 -4.84 8.46 -12.93
CA GLN A 155 -5.89 9.47 -12.87
C GLN A 155 -5.82 10.12 -14.24
N LEU A 156 -6.63 9.60 -15.17
CA LEU A 156 -7.09 10.34 -16.33
C LEU A 156 -7.37 11.73 -15.74
N PRO A 157 -6.65 12.78 -16.15
CA PRO A 157 -7.04 14.11 -15.76
C PRO A 157 -8.50 14.20 -16.17
N GLY A 158 -9.38 14.29 -15.18
CA GLY A 158 -10.81 14.44 -15.36
C GLY A 158 -11.02 15.77 -16.06
N LEU A 159 -10.80 15.76 -17.36
CA LEU A 159 -11.18 16.80 -18.28
C LEU A 159 -12.70 16.90 -18.17
N ALA A 160 -13.12 18.01 -17.57
CA ALA A 160 -14.30 18.74 -17.97
C ALA A 160 -15.62 17.95 -17.97
N HIS A 161 -16.11 17.57 -16.78
CA HIS A 161 -17.56 17.39 -16.58
C HIS A 161 -18.17 18.41 -15.60
N GLY A 162 -17.35 19.32 -15.04
CA GLY A 162 -17.79 20.40 -14.16
C GLY A 162 -18.04 21.75 -14.86
N ALA A 163 -18.04 21.81 -16.19
CA ALA A 163 -18.19 23.07 -16.94
C ALA A 163 -19.50 23.17 -17.75
N LEU A 164 -20.42 22.19 -17.64
CA LEU A 164 -21.68 22.21 -18.42
C LEU A 164 -22.95 22.54 -17.62
N LEU A 165 -22.85 22.81 -16.30
CA LEU A 165 -24.01 23.20 -15.48
C LEU A 165 -24.00 24.68 -15.05
N ALA A 166 -22.99 25.46 -15.42
CA ALA A 166 -22.98 26.91 -15.18
C ALA A 166 -23.55 27.73 -16.35
N ALA A 167 -23.82 27.11 -17.51
CA ALA A 167 -24.32 27.81 -18.69
C ALA A 167 -25.86 27.88 -18.79
N THR A 168 -26.61 27.10 -18.01
CA THR A 168 -28.09 27.10 -18.07
C THR A 168 -28.76 28.04 -17.08
N VAL A 169 -28.05 28.58 -16.09
CA VAL A 169 -28.64 29.51 -15.11
C VAL A 169 -28.55 30.98 -15.56
N LEU A 170 -27.58 31.36 -16.42
CA LEU A 170 -27.48 32.74 -16.92
C LEU A 170 -28.40 33.08 -18.08
N ALA A 171 -29.05 32.10 -18.73
CA ALA A 171 -30.03 32.38 -19.79
C ALA A 171 -31.45 32.65 -19.24
N ALA A 172 -31.72 32.34 -17.97
CA ALA A 172 -33.06 32.48 -17.38
C ALA A 172 -33.36 33.88 -16.78
N THR A 173 -32.35 34.74 -16.57
CA THR A 173 -32.56 36.08 -15.99
C THR A 173 -32.62 37.22 -17.02
N ALA A 174 -32.23 36.97 -18.28
CA ALA A 174 -32.31 37.99 -19.33
C ALA A 174 -33.73 38.19 -19.91
N ALA A 175 -34.67 37.27 -19.67
CA ALA A 175 -36.04 37.38 -20.18
C ALA A 175 -37.00 38.18 -19.26
N ALA A 176 -36.59 38.50 -18.02
CA ALA A 176 -37.49 39.12 -17.04
C ALA A 176 -37.46 40.67 -17.02
N LEU A 177 -36.58 41.33 -17.79
CA LEU A 177 -36.46 42.80 -17.79
C LEU A 177 -37.06 43.50 -19.01
N SER A 178 -37.76 42.79 -19.90
CA SER A 178 -38.33 43.36 -21.14
C SER A 178 -39.81 43.79 -21.04
N GLN A 179 -40.48 43.76 -19.87
CA GLN A 179 -41.93 44.04 -19.77
C GLN A 179 -42.34 45.16 -18.80
N SER A 180 -41.49 46.15 -18.51
CA SER A 180 -41.89 47.31 -17.68
C SER A 180 -42.12 48.61 -18.47
N GLY A 181 -42.26 48.55 -19.79
CA GLY A 181 -42.39 49.74 -20.65
C GLY A 181 -43.68 49.82 -21.46
N ALA A 182 -44.85 49.78 -20.84
CA ALA A 182 -46.11 50.18 -21.49
C ALA A 182 -47.22 50.48 -20.47
N TYR A 183 -47.24 51.70 -19.91
CA TYR A 183 -48.49 52.32 -19.46
C TYR A 183 -48.35 53.84 -19.51
N SER A 184 -48.96 54.44 -20.53
CA SER A 184 -49.23 55.87 -20.63
C SER A 184 -50.62 55.99 -21.25
N ASP A 185 -51.59 56.33 -20.41
CA ASP A 185 -52.60 57.37 -20.63
C ASP A 185 -53.44 57.53 -19.35
#